data_AF-A0A6A3WVB1-F1
#
_entry.id   AF-A0A6A3WVB1-F1
#
_cell.length_a   1.000
_cell.length_b   1.000
_cell.length_c   1.000
_cell.angle_alpha   90.00
_cell.angle_beta   90.00
_cell.angle_gamma   90.00
#
_symmetry.space_group_name_H-M   'P 1'
#
loop_
_entity.id
_entity.type
_entity.pdbx_description
1 polymer ?
#
loop_
_entity_poly.entity_id
_entity_poly.type
_entity_poly.pdbx_seq_one_letter_code
_entity_poly.pdbx_strand_id
1 'polypeptide(L)'
;MTSKTSQAGTTVFTYKPYVNALALEDFNEKTSLSMRIRWLEKFQSMAVQGGWSDKMRIYEMKLKLPSSARDWRYNLDEGVRHSWKQFLKAFKEKYCKAKTPDSERYYSMTQKKTEAPLEFFYRLNWVADKAGINFRKSSKERDRHFKVFMKKLLDSSLRSTLQGQRLHSLEDLEFVLKQYEEMHQDDDYETPPPRRESRPDYMSAGKFRPKRPAKAYVAQNKVESSSEDEKQVHFQETAEEIPDQEVETGSSESQLPED
;
A
#
# COMPACT_ATOMS: atom_id res chain seq x y z
N MET A 1 46.92 14.35 -2.99
CA MET A 1 47.80 13.29 -3.50
C MET A 1 48.34 12.55 -2.29
N THR A 2 48.28 11.23 -2.26
CA THR A 2 48.92 10.44 -1.19
C THR A 2 49.90 9.48 -1.84
N SER A 3 51.19 9.69 -1.64
CA SER A 3 52.23 8.77 -2.07
C SER A 3 52.38 7.67 -1.02
N LYS A 4 52.51 6.42 -1.47
CA LYS A 4 53.05 5.32 -0.65
C LYS A 4 54.31 4.82 -1.36
N THR A 5 55.43 4.86 -0.67
CA THR A 5 56.71 4.35 -1.17
C THR A 5 56.82 2.87 -0.83
N SER A 6 56.86 2.00 -1.83
CA SER A 6 57.24 0.60 -1.68
C SER A 6 58.76 0.48 -1.59
N GLN A 7 59.28 -0.51 -0.86
CA GLN A 7 60.71 -0.79 -0.64
C GLN A 7 61.53 -0.98 -1.94
N ALA A 8 60.89 -1.11 -3.10
CA ALA A 8 61.54 -1.27 -4.41
C ALA A 8 61.67 0.04 -5.22
N GLY A 9 61.49 1.23 -4.62
CA GLY A 9 61.72 2.53 -5.29
C GLY A 9 60.68 2.92 -6.35
N THR A 10 59.65 2.10 -6.58
CA THR A 10 58.53 2.45 -7.47
C THR A 10 57.51 3.28 -6.71
N THR A 11 57.45 4.59 -7.02
CA THR A 11 56.40 5.49 -6.50
C THR A 11 55.13 5.30 -7.33
N VAL A 12 54.13 4.62 -6.77
CA VAL A 12 52.82 4.47 -7.42
C VAL A 12 51.97 5.69 -7.09
N PHE A 13 51.73 6.55 -8.09
CA PHE A 13 50.80 7.66 -7.97
C PHE A 13 49.37 7.17 -8.23
N THR A 14 48.55 7.10 -7.19
CA THR A 14 47.11 6.87 -7.36
C THR A 14 46.42 8.19 -7.72
N TYR A 15 46.21 8.42 -9.02
CA TYR A 15 45.40 9.54 -9.50
C TYR A 15 43.93 9.23 -9.22
N LYS A 16 43.29 10.01 -8.34
CA LYS A 16 41.83 10.00 -8.20
C LYS A 16 41.29 11.05 -9.17
N PRO A 17 40.62 10.66 -10.27
CA PRO A 17 40.02 11.64 -11.17
C PRO A 17 39.02 12.49 -10.39
N TYR A 18 39.14 13.80 -10.53
CA TYR A 18 38.18 14.75 -9.96
C TYR A 18 36.80 14.49 -10.57
N VAL A 19 35.87 13.99 -9.76
CA VAL A 19 34.46 13.94 -10.13
C VAL A 19 33.90 15.33 -9.88
N ASN A 20 33.54 16.03 -10.94
CA ASN A 20 32.97 17.37 -10.86
C ASN A 20 31.45 17.29 -10.61
N ALA A 21 30.94 18.12 -9.70
CA ALA A 21 29.50 18.26 -9.45
C ALA A 21 28.71 18.81 -10.65
N LEU A 22 29.38 19.34 -11.69
CA LEU A 22 28.74 19.90 -12.88
C LEU A 22 27.75 18.94 -13.55
N ALA A 23 27.97 17.63 -13.49
CA ALA A 23 27.07 16.63 -14.06
C ALA A 23 25.73 16.48 -13.31
N LEU A 24 25.62 17.02 -12.09
CA LEU A 24 24.38 17.03 -11.32
C LEU A 24 23.58 18.29 -11.64
N GLU A 25 22.31 18.11 -11.96
CA GLU A 25 21.36 19.23 -12.10
C GLU A 25 21.28 20.06 -10.82
N ASP A 26 20.82 21.30 -10.93
CA ASP A 26 20.62 22.16 -9.78
C ASP A 26 19.49 21.63 -8.89
N PHE A 27 19.58 21.92 -7.59
CA PHE A 27 18.57 21.53 -6.63
C PHE A 27 17.25 22.26 -6.90
N ASN A 28 16.14 21.54 -6.94
CA ASN A 28 14.82 22.13 -7.10
C ASN A 28 13.92 21.82 -5.90
N GLU A 29 13.68 22.83 -5.08
CA GLU A 29 12.86 22.72 -3.86
C GLU A 29 11.37 22.44 -4.12
N LYS A 30 10.88 22.69 -5.35
CA LYS A 30 9.48 22.50 -5.75
C LYS A 30 9.19 21.08 -6.25
N THR A 31 10.21 20.26 -6.45
CA THR A 31 10.04 18.86 -6.87
C THR A 31 9.48 18.00 -5.74
N SER A 32 9.00 16.81 -6.07
CA SER A 32 8.51 15.84 -5.08
C SER A 32 9.58 15.51 -4.04
N LEU A 33 9.15 15.15 -2.83
CA LEU A 33 10.06 14.78 -1.74
C LEU A 33 11.06 13.69 -2.17
N SER A 34 10.59 12.68 -2.91
CA SER A 34 11.43 11.58 -3.42
C SER A 34 12.50 12.07 -4.39
N MET A 35 12.19 13.04 -5.26
CA MET A 35 13.17 13.64 -6.17
C MET A 35 14.23 14.44 -5.40
N ARG A 36 13.82 15.20 -4.37
CA ARG A 36 14.75 15.96 -3.51
C ARG A 36 15.68 15.04 -2.71
N ILE A 37 15.17 13.93 -2.19
CA ILE A 37 15.98 12.90 -1.52
C ILE A 37 16.96 12.25 -2.50
N ARG A 38 16.49 11.81 -3.66
CA ARG A 38 17.32 11.20 -4.71
C ARG A 38 18.44 12.14 -5.18
N TRP A 39 18.14 13.42 -5.34
CA TRP A 39 19.12 14.43 -5.69
C TRP A 39 20.23 14.50 -4.63
N LEU A 40 19.86 14.54 -3.35
CA LEU A 40 20.82 14.59 -2.24
C LEU A 40 21.66 13.31 -2.12
N GLU A 41 21.09 12.15 -2.41
CA GLU A 41 21.80 10.87 -2.48
C GLU A 41 22.84 10.88 -3.62
N LYS A 42 22.45 11.33 -4.82
CA LYS A 42 23.38 11.50 -5.94
C LYS A 42 24.53 12.45 -5.60
N PHE A 43 24.22 13.60 -4.98
CA PHE A 43 25.23 14.55 -4.52
C PHE A 43 26.23 13.91 -3.55
N GLN A 44 25.74 13.21 -2.53
CA GLN A 44 26.60 12.52 -1.55
C GLN A 44 27.45 11.43 -2.21
N SER A 45 26.88 10.64 -3.12
CA SER A 45 27.61 9.60 -3.85
C SER A 45 28.75 10.17 -4.68
N MET A 46 28.52 11.27 -5.42
CA MET A 46 29.57 11.97 -6.16
C MET A 46 30.66 12.49 -5.21
N ALA A 47 30.27 13.07 -4.06
CA ALA A 47 31.23 13.57 -3.09
C ALA A 47 32.08 12.46 -2.46
N VAL A 48 31.54 11.25 -2.29
CA VAL A 48 32.29 10.07 -1.83
C VAL A 48 33.22 9.57 -2.93
N GLN A 49 32.72 9.40 -4.15
CA GLN A 49 33.52 8.94 -5.30
C GLN A 49 34.66 9.89 -5.64
N GLY A 50 34.40 11.20 -5.63
CA GLY A 50 35.39 12.26 -5.85
C GLY A 50 36.30 12.51 -4.65
N GLY A 51 36.09 11.84 -3.51
CA GLY A 51 36.89 12.04 -2.31
C GLY A 51 36.87 13.47 -1.77
N TRP A 52 35.73 14.16 -1.88
CA TRP A 52 35.62 15.56 -1.51
C TRP A 52 35.79 15.77 0.00
N SER A 53 36.46 16.86 0.37
CA SER A 53 36.50 17.34 1.76
C SER A 53 35.16 17.98 2.15
N ASP A 54 34.90 18.14 3.45
CA ASP A 54 33.68 18.80 3.93
C ASP A 54 33.56 20.24 3.42
N LYS A 55 34.67 20.97 3.34
CA LYS A 55 34.72 22.32 2.75
C LYS A 55 34.29 22.31 1.27
N MET A 56 34.75 21.30 0.52
CA MET A 56 34.38 21.13 -0.88
C MET A 56 32.90 20.76 -1.03
N ARG A 57 32.37 19.85 -0.19
CA ARG A 57 30.94 19.51 -0.17
C ARG A 57 30.06 20.73 0.07
N ILE A 58 30.44 21.60 1.01
CA ILE A 58 29.71 22.84 1.28
C ILE A 58 29.76 23.80 0.09
N TYR A 59 30.94 23.96 -0.52
CA TYR A 59 31.13 24.81 -1.68
C TYR A 59 30.29 24.34 -2.88
N GLU A 60 30.41 23.07 -3.26
CA GLU A 60 29.69 22.48 -4.37
C GLU A 60 28.18 22.48 -4.15
N MET A 61 27.73 22.18 -2.92
CA MET A 61 26.32 22.29 -2.59
C MET A 61 25.82 23.71 -2.81
N LYS A 62 26.54 24.73 -2.31
CA LYS A 62 26.16 26.14 -2.48
C LYS A 62 25.99 26.52 -3.95
N LEU A 63 26.82 25.99 -4.85
CA LEU A 63 26.72 26.26 -6.28
C LEU A 63 25.46 25.66 -6.90
N LYS A 64 25.02 24.49 -6.41
CA LYS A 64 23.83 23.80 -6.91
C LYS A 64 22.52 24.25 -6.28
N LEU A 65 22.56 25.11 -5.26
CA LEU A 65 21.35 25.61 -4.62
C LEU A 65 20.75 26.79 -5.39
N PRO A 66 19.42 26.82 -5.57
CA PRO A 66 18.71 27.98 -6.12
C PRO A 66 18.78 29.16 -5.14
N SER A 67 18.49 30.37 -5.61
CA SER A 67 18.60 31.58 -4.78
C SER A 67 17.86 31.49 -3.45
N SER A 68 16.60 31.02 -3.44
CA SER A 68 15.81 30.84 -2.20
C SER A 68 16.50 29.94 -1.17
N ALA A 69 17.11 28.84 -1.60
CA ALA A 69 17.83 27.93 -0.71
C ALA A 69 19.20 28.49 -0.27
N ARG A 70 19.85 29.32 -1.10
CA ARG A 70 21.05 30.06 -0.68
C ARG A 70 20.72 31.12 0.37
N ASP A 71 19.61 31.84 0.19
CA ASP A 71 19.12 32.84 1.15
C ASP A 71 18.76 32.17 2.48
N TRP A 72 18.04 31.05 2.46
CA TRP A 72 17.81 30.24 3.66
C TRP A 72 19.13 29.83 4.34
N ARG A 73 20.12 29.36 3.57
CA ARG A 73 21.43 29.01 4.12
C ARG A 73 22.10 30.20 4.80
N TYR A 74 21.99 31.42 4.25
CA TYR A 74 22.58 32.62 4.86
C TYR A 74 21.94 32.99 6.20
N ASN A 75 20.70 32.57 6.46
CA ASN A 75 20.03 32.77 7.74
C ASN A 75 20.45 31.74 8.82
N LEU A 76 21.26 30.73 8.49
CA LEU A 76 21.79 29.79 9.48
C LEU A 76 23.03 30.36 10.18
N ASP A 77 23.25 29.93 11.42
CA ASP A 77 24.45 30.25 12.19
C ASP A 77 25.74 29.87 11.46
N GLU A 78 26.79 30.66 11.64
CA GLU A 78 28.04 30.50 10.91
C GLU A 78 28.69 29.12 11.12
N GLY A 79 28.65 28.60 12.34
CA GLY A 79 29.14 27.26 12.67
C GLY A 79 28.38 26.16 11.92
N VAL A 80 27.06 26.30 11.79
CA VAL A 80 26.21 25.37 11.04
C VAL A 80 26.52 25.44 9.55
N ARG A 81 26.73 26.64 8.99
CA ARG A 81 27.03 26.86 7.56
C ARG A 81 28.34 26.22 7.11
N HIS A 82 29.31 26.10 8.01
CA HIS A 82 30.68 25.63 7.72
C HIS A 82 30.96 24.20 8.18
N SER A 83 30.08 23.60 8.99
CA SER A 83 30.14 22.19 9.35
C SER A 83 29.27 21.36 8.42
N TRP A 84 29.87 20.52 7.58
CA TRP A 84 29.12 19.69 6.62
C TRP A 84 28.07 18.84 7.34
N LYS A 85 28.41 18.25 8.49
CA LYS A 85 27.50 17.44 9.30
C LYS A 85 26.28 18.24 9.78
N GLN A 86 26.49 19.44 10.32
CA GLN A 86 25.40 20.27 10.83
C GLN A 86 24.56 20.86 9.69
N PHE A 87 25.22 21.37 8.64
CA PHE A 87 24.56 21.87 7.44
C PHE A 87 23.69 20.78 6.79
N LEU A 88 24.23 19.57 6.60
CA LEU A 88 23.49 18.46 5.99
C LEU A 88 22.27 18.05 6.83
N LYS A 89 22.39 18.09 8.17
CA LYS A 89 21.26 17.84 9.07
C LYS A 89 20.16 18.89 8.87
N ALA A 90 20.51 20.17 8.92
CA ALA A 90 19.57 21.27 8.72
C ALA A 90 18.92 21.23 7.33
N PHE A 91 19.71 20.91 6.29
CA PHE A 91 19.21 20.76 4.92
C PHE A 91 18.21 19.62 4.79
N LYS A 92 18.53 18.43 5.35
CA LYS A 92 17.62 17.29 5.36
C LYS A 92 16.33 17.60 6.09
N GLU A 93 16.41 18.32 7.21
CA GLU A 93 15.25 18.72 7.99
C GLU A 93 14.34 19.71 7.24
N LYS A 94 14.91 20.71 6.56
CA LYS A 94 14.15 21.71 5.81
C LYS A 94 13.55 21.17 4.51
N TYR A 95 14.33 20.41 3.75
CA TYR A 95 14.01 20.07 2.36
C TYR A 95 13.79 18.58 2.10
N CYS A 96 14.30 17.69 2.95
CA CYS A 96 14.17 16.24 2.76
C CYS A 96 13.31 15.56 3.83
N LYS A 97 12.68 16.33 4.72
CA LYS A 97 11.75 15.82 5.73
C LYS A 97 10.33 15.84 5.18
N ALA A 98 9.61 14.76 5.45
CA ALA A 98 8.17 14.72 5.27
C ALA A 98 7.48 15.78 6.13
N LYS A 99 6.50 16.50 5.56
CA LYS A 99 5.65 17.42 6.34
C LYS A 99 4.77 16.66 7.33
N THR A 100 4.26 15.50 6.91
CA THR A 100 3.46 14.62 7.74
C THR A 100 4.37 13.63 8.48
N PRO A 101 4.19 13.46 9.81
CA PRO A 101 4.94 12.48 10.57
C PRO A 101 4.65 11.06 10.05
N ASP A 102 5.62 10.16 10.19
CA ASP A 102 5.51 8.81 9.65
C ASP A 102 4.37 8.01 10.31
N SER A 103 4.05 8.30 11.58
CA SER A 103 2.90 7.73 12.29
C SER A 103 1.55 8.13 11.67
N GLU A 104 1.38 9.40 11.33
CA GLU A 104 0.16 9.89 10.66
C GLU A 104 0.06 9.32 9.23
N ARG A 105 1.20 9.24 8.52
CA ARG A 105 1.26 8.58 7.21
C ARG A 105 0.81 7.13 7.29
N TYR A 106 1.25 6.39 8.31
CA TYR A 106 0.88 5.00 8.49
C TYR A 106 -0.64 4.81 8.61
N TYR A 107 -1.32 5.57 9.46
CA TYR A 107 -2.76 5.41 9.68
C TYR A 107 -3.63 6.02 8.56
N SER A 108 -3.15 7.05 7.87
CA SER A 108 -3.88 7.68 6.75
C SER A 108 -3.73 6.93 5.44
N MET A 109 -2.63 6.20 5.23
CA MET A 109 -2.33 5.48 4.00
C MET A 109 -3.44 4.49 3.61
N THR A 110 -3.79 4.47 2.32
CA THR A 110 -4.73 3.54 1.68
C THR A 110 -4.07 2.90 0.46
N GLN A 111 -4.60 1.75 0.01
CA GLN A 111 -4.20 1.16 -1.27
C GLN A 111 -4.59 2.10 -2.44
N LYS A 112 -3.70 2.23 -3.42
CA LYS A 112 -3.99 3.00 -4.65
C LYS A 112 -4.76 2.13 -5.64
N LYS A 113 -5.59 2.74 -6.49
CA LYS A 113 -6.40 2.01 -7.48
C LYS A 113 -5.58 1.16 -8.47
N THR A 114 -4.37 1.57 -8.78
CA THR A 114 -3.47 0.90 -9.74
C THR A 114 -2.41 0.03 -9.05
N GLU A 115 -2.48 -0.12 -7.72
CA GLU A 115 -1.46 -0.79 -6.93
C GLU A 115 -1.97 -2.17 -6.54
N ALA A 116 -1.20 -3.20 -6.90
CA ALA A 116 -1.51 -4.57 -6.51
C ALA A 116 -1.50 -4.73 -4.98
N PRO A 117 -2.30 -5.63 -4.41
CA PRO A 117 -2.36 -5.85 -2.96
C PRO A 117 -0.99 -6.14 -2.33
N LEU A 118 -0.11 -6.89 -3.00
CA LEU A 118 1.23 -7.19 -2.52
C LEU A 118 2.14 -5.96 -2.48
N GLU A 119 2.10 -5.13 -3.52
CA GLU A 119 2.82 -3.86 -3.57
C GLU A 119 2.36 -2.90 -2.46
N PHE A 120 1.05 -2.85 -2.20
CA PHE A 120 0.50 -2.08 -1.09
C PHE A 120 0.99 -2.60 0.27
N PHE A 121 1.06 -3.92 0.44
CA PHE A 121 1.58 -4.55 1.66
C PHE A 121 3.04 -4.13 1.92
N TYR A 122 3.91 -4.19 0.92
CA TYR A 122 5.30 -3.74 1.05
C TYR A 122 5.42 -2.26 1.37
N ARG A 123 4.62 -1.42 0.71
CA ARG A 123 4.59 0.03 0.99
C ARG A 123 4.15 0.32 2.42
N LEU A 124 3.13 -0.39 2.91
CA LEU A 124 2.63 -0.22 4.28
C LEU A 124 3.65 -0.70 5.32
N ASN A 125 4.33 -1.83 5.09
CA ASN A 125 5.41 -2.34 5.94
C ASN A 125 6.54 -1.31 6.08
N TRP A 126 6.96 -0.71 4.96
CA TRP A 126 8.00 0.31 4.96
C TRP A 126 7.64 1.54 5.78
N VAL A 127 6.39 2.02 5.68
CA VAL A 127 5.93 3.16 6.49
C VAL A 127 5.78 2.80 7.96
N ALA A 128 5.34 1.58 8.28
CA ALA A 128 5.28 1.10 9.66
C ALA A 128 6.66 1.03 10.32
N ASP A 129 7.68 0.54 9.59
CA ASP A 129 9.08 0.54 10.04
C ASP A 129 9.56 1.99 10.30
N LYS A 130 9.22 2.95 9.42
CA LYS A 130 9.55 4.37 9.62
C LYS A 130 8.83 5.01 10.81
N ALA A 131 7.59 4.58 11.06
CA ALA A 131 6.80 5.01 12.21
C ALA A 131 7.24 4.35 13.54
N GLY A 132 8.20 3.41 13.50
CA GLY A 132 8.70 2.73 14.70
C GLY A 132 7.74 1.65 15.23
N ILE A 133 6.88 1.08 14.38
CA ILE A 133 5.98 -0.01 14.76
C ILE A 133 6.76 -1.33 14.71
N ASN A 134 6.80 -2.09 15.81
CA ASN A 134 7.60 -3.31 15.90
C ASN A 134 6.82 -4.55 15.43
N PHE A 135 6.09 -4.46 14.32
CA PHE A 135 5.26 -5.54 13.77
C PHE A 135 6.07 -6.81 13.42
N ARG A 136 7.38 -6.69 13.15
CA ARG A 136 8.26 -7.84 12.92
C ARG A 136 8.52 -8.64 14.20
N LYS A 137 8.69 -7.96 15.33
CA LYS A 137 9.11 -8.58 16.61
C LYS A 137 7.95 -8.89 17.55
N SER A 138 6.92 -8.07 17.55
CA SER A 138 5.77 -8.19 18.45
C SER A 138 4.57 -8.79 17.72
N SER A 139 4.15 -9.99 18.11
CA SER A 139 2.93 -10.63 17.56
C SER A 139 1.71 -9.72 17.71
N LYS A 140 1.56 -9.06 18.87
CA LYS A 140 0.44 -8.14 19.13
C LYS A 140 0.42 -6.95 18.18
N GLU A 141 1.59 -6.40 17.83
CA GLU A 141 1.68 -5.30 16.86
C GLU A 141 1.53 -5.80 15.42
N ARG A 142 2.02 -7.00 15.12
CA ARG A 142 1.79 -7.67 13.84
C ARG A 142 0.31 -7.87 13.55
N ASP A 143 -0.44 -8.39 14.51
CA ASP A 143 -1.89 -8.61 14.36
C ASP A 143 -2.63 -7.30 14.11
N ARG A 144 -2.24 -6.23 14.81
CA ARG A 144 -2.79 -4.89 14.56
C ARG A 144 -2.41 -4.37 13.18
N HIS A 145 -1.17 -4.59 12.77
CA HIS A 145 -0.68 -4.20 11.45
C HIS A 145 -1.45 -4.89 10.33
N PHE A 146 -1.70 -6.20 10.45
CA PHE A 146 -2.54 -6.96 9.52
C PHE A 146 -3.98 -6.44 9.47
N LYS A 147 -4.56 -6.09 10.63
CA LYS A 147 -5.88 -5.44 10.67
C LYS A 147 -5.89 -4.10 9.95
N VAL A 148 -4.84 -3.30 10.08
CA VAL A 148 -4.70 -2.03 9.33
C VAL A 148 -4.61 -2.30 7.84
N PHE A 149 -3.77 -3.25 7.42
CA PHE A 149 -3.64 -3.65 6.02
C PHE A 149 -4.99 -4.08 5.43
N MET A 150 -5.67 -5.05 6.05
CA MET A 150 -6.97 -5.55 5.60
C MET A 150 -8.04 -4.46 5.53
N LYS A 151 -8.07 -3.53 6.50
CA LYS A 151 -9.02 -2.40 6.51
C LYS A 151 -8.80 -1.45 5.32
N LYS A 152 -7.59 -1.37 4.79
CA LYS A 152 -7.15 -0.40 3.78
C LYS A 152 -7.08 -0.98 2.36
N LEU A 153 -7.34 -2.28 2.21
CA LEU A 153 -7.51 -2.94 0.92
C LEU A 153 -8.76 -2.42 0.20
N LEU A 154 -8.65 -2.24 -1.11
CA LEU A 154 -9.77 -1.90 -1.99
C LEU A 154 -10.66 -3.11 -2.28
N ASP A 155 -10.04 -4.29 -2.37
CA ASP A 155 -10.71 -5.53 -2.70
C ASP A 155 -11.42 -6.13 -1.48
N SER A 156 -12.75 -6.13 -1.51
CA SER A 156 -13.58 -6.67 -0.44
C SER A 156 -13.54 -8.19 -0.35
N SER A 157 -13.33 -8.89 -1.47
CA SER A 157 -13.28 -10.35 -1.53
C SER A 157 -11.98 -10.88 -0.93
N LEU A 158 -10.84 -10.28 -1.31
CA LEU A 158 -9.54 -10.56 -0.70
C LEU A 158 -9.57 -10.24 0.80
N ARG A 159 -10.14 -9.08 1.18
CA ARG A 159 -10.26 -8.70 2.59
C ARG A 159 -11.02 -9.77 3.40
N SER A 160 -12.11 -10.29 2.88
CA SER A 160 -12.92 -11.31 3.56
C SER A 160 -12.16 -12.64 3.67
N THR A 161 -11.43 -13.02 2.62
CA THR A 161 -10.58 -14.22 2.60
C THR A 161 -9.48 -14.13 3.66
N LEU A 162 -8.79 -13.00 3.75
CA LEU A 162 -7.74 -12.76 4.75
C LEU A 162 -8.27 -12.74 6.19
N GLN A 163 -9.51 -12.28 6.41
CA GLN A 163 -10.14 -12.31 7.73
C GLN A 163 -10.44 -13.74 8.23
N GLY A 164 -10.70 -14.67 7.31
CA GLY A 164 -10.93 -16.08 7.63
C GLY A 164 -9.64 -16.87 7.88
N GLN A 165 -8.47 -16.34 7.50
CA GLN A 165 -7.19 -17.03 7.63
C GLN A 165 -6.45 -16.70 8.93
N ARG A 166 -5.72 -17.69 9.44
CA ARG A 166 -4.78 -17.50 10.56
C ARG A 166 -3.40 -17.14 10.03
N LEU A 167 -3.11 -15.84 10.01
CA LEU A 167 -1.81 -15.31 9.60
C LEU A 167 -0.90 -15.19 10.83
N HIS A 168 0.15 -16.01 10.91
CA HIS A 168 1.10 -16.02 12.03
C HIS A 168 2.35 -15.20 11.73
N SER A 169 2.74 -15.11 10.46
CA SER A 169 3.97 -14.46 10.01
C SER A 169 3.73 -13.46 8.86
N LEU A 170 4.75 -12.66 8.54
CA LEU A 170 4.68 -11.78 7.37
C LEU A 170 4.73 -12.58 6.08
N GLU A 171 5.45 -13.70 6.12
CA GLU A 171 5.65 -14.65 5.05
C GLU A 171 4.35 -15.38 4.69
N ASP A 172 3.50 -15.70 5.69
CA ASP A 172 2.19 -16.30 5.47
C ASP A 172 1.29 -15.36 4.65
N LEU A 173 1.24 -14.08 5.05
CA LEU A 173 0.45 -13.07 4.36
C LEU A 173 1.01 -12.81 2.96
N GLU A 174 2.34 -12.70 2.82
CA GLU A 174 2.99 -12.53 1.53
C GLU A 174 2.67 -13.69 0.57
N PHE A 175 2.70 -14.93 1.07
CA PHE A 175 2.35 -16.12 0.31
C PHE A 175 0.91 -16.06 -0.20
N VAL A 176 -0.06 -15.74 0.67
CA VAL A 176 -1.47 -15.64 0.29
C VAL A 176 -1.70 -14.54 -0.75
N LEU A 177 -1.03 -13.39 -0.60
CA LEU A 177 -1.13 -12.29 -1.56
C LEU A 177 -0.55 -12.67 -2.93
N LYS A 178 0.57 -13.41 -2.97
CA LYS A 178 1.13 -13.94 -4.22
C LYS A 178 0.18 -14.89 -4.92
N GLN A 179 -0.42 -15.83 -4.17
CA GLN A 179 -1.40 -16.76 -4.72
C GLN A 179 -2.64 -16.04 -5.27
N TYR A 180 -3.09 -14.99 -4.58
CA TYR A 180 -4.18 -14.15 -5.05
C TYR A 180 -3.83 -13.46 -6.38
N GLU A 181 -2.64 -12.87 -6.48
CA GLU A 181 -2.19 -12.22 -7.72
C GLU A 181 -2.03 -13.20 -8.89
N GLU A 182 -1.52 -14.41 -8.63
CA GLU A 182 -1.43 -15.47 -9.64
C GLU A 182 -2.82 -15.88 -10.17
N MET A 183 -3.79 -16.10 -9.29
CA MET A 183 -5.16 -16.47 -9.69
C MET A 183 -5.86 -15.38 -10.50
N HIS A 184 -5.60 -14.11 -10.22
CA HIS A 184 -6.24 -12.97 -10.88
C HIS A 184 -5.49 -12.45 -12.12
N GLN A 185 -4.33 -13.02 -12.46
CA GLN A 185 -3.64 -12.73 -13.72
C GLN A 185 -4.23 -13.50 -14.92
N ASP A 186 -4.81 -14.68 -14.69
CA ASP A 186 -5.40 -15.52 -15.76
C ASP A 186 -6.72 -14.97 -16.32
N ASP A 187 -7.43 -14.13 -15.57
CA ASP A 187 -8.67 -13.49 -16.05
C ASP A 187 -8.41 -12.40 -17.11
N ASP A 188 -7.16 -11.91 -17.24
CA ASP A 188 -6.76 -10.91 -18.25
C ASP A 188 -6.30 -11.55 -19.57
N TYR A 189 -6.11 -12.88 -19.59
CA TYR A 189 -6.03 -13.66 -20.82
C TYR A 189 -7.42 -14.19 -21.15
N GLU A 190 -8.05 -13.55 -22.13
CA GLU A 190 -9.29 -13.95 -22.79
C GLU A 190 -9.23 -15.44 -23.18
N THR A 191 -9.56 -16.34 -22.25
CA THR A 191 -9.75 -17.76 -22.55
C THR A 191 -11.05 -17.84 -23.33
N PRO A 192 -11.04 -18.13 -24.64
CA PRO A 192 -12.27 -18.18 -25.40
C PRO A 192 -13.11 -19.33 -24.83
N PRO A 193 -14.40 -19.14 -24.56
CA PRO A 193 -15.26 -20.24 -24.15
C PRO A 193 -15.16 -21.34 -25.22
N PRO A 194 -15.09 -22.62 -24.82
CA PRO A 194 -14.90 -23.71 -25.78
C PRO A 194 -15.99 -23.60 -26.84
N ARG A 195 -15.57 -23.35 -28.09
CA ARG A 195 -16.48 -23.26 -29.24
C ARG A 195 -17.24 -24.58 -29.30
N ARG A 196 -18.53 -24.53 -28.97
CA ARG A 196 -19.46 -25.58 -29.38
C ARG A 196 -19.50 -25.50 -30.90
N GLU A 197 -18.84 -26.45 -31.56
CA GLU A 197 -18.91 -26.59 -33.01
C GLU A 197 -20.36 -26.89 -33.40
N SER A 198 -21.03 -25.82 -33.84
CA SER A 198 -22.34 -25.89 -34.47
C SER A 198 -22.23 -26.77 -35.71
N ARG A 199 -22.75 -27.99 -35.58
CA ARG A 199 -22.94 -28.95 -36.65
C ARG A 199 -23.64 -28.27 -37.84
N PRO A 200 -23.13 -28.35 -39.07
CA PRO A 200 -23.74 -27.66 -40.19
C PRO A 200 -25.04 -28.35 -40.62
N ASP A 201 -26.16 -27.64 -40.47
CA ASP A 201 -27.44 -27.95 -41.11
C ASP A 201 -27.32 -27.65 -42.62
N TYR A 202 -27.10 -28.70 -43.41
CA TYR A 202 -27.48 -28.70 -44.81
C TYR A 202 -28.48 -29.83 -45.02
N MET A 203 -29.68 -29.45 -45.49
CA MET A 203 -30.64 -30.19 -46.33
C MET A 203 -32.06 -29.71 -45.98
N SER A 204 -32.54 -28.71 -46.71
CA SER A 204 -33.98 -28.45 -46.84
C SER A 204 -34.53 -29.19 -48.06
N ALA A 205 -35.78 -29.65 -47.91
CA ALA A 205 -36.72 -30.13 -48.92
C ALA A 205 -36.70 -31.63 -49.29
N GLY A 206 -37.48 -32.42 -48.55
CA GLY A 206 -38.01 -33.70 -48.98
C GLY A 206 -39.46 -33.87 -48.50
N LYS A 207 -40.43 -33.67 -49.41
CA LYS A 207 -41.87 -33.90 -49.18
C LYS A 207 -42.10 -35.35 -48.75
N PHE A 208 -42.75 -35.59 -47.60
CA PHE A 208 -43.60 -36.78 -47.43
C PHE A 208 -44.66 -36.54 -46.34
N ARG A 209 -45.94 -36.57 -46.75
CA ARG A 209 -47.11 -36.68 -45.85
C ARG A 209 -47.27 -38.15 -45.44
N PRO A 210 -47.60 -38.44 -44.17
CA PRO A 210 -48.42 -39.60 -43.85
C PRO A 210 -49.84 -39.18 -43.43
N LYS A 211 -50.81 -39.78 -44.12
CA LYS A 211 -52.24 -39.77 -43.78
C LYS A 211 -52.45 -40.44 -42.41
N ARG A 212 -53.35 -39.87 -41.60
CA ARG A 212 -54.01 -40.61 -40.50
C ARG A 212 -54.75 -41.83 -41.06
N PRO A 213 -54.83 -42.90 -40.27
CA PRO A 213 -56.15 -43.48 -40.01
C PRO A 213 -56.45 -43.57 -38.51
N ALA A 214 -57.72 -43.39 -38.22
CA ALA A 214 -58.32 -43.45 -36.90
C ALA A 214 -58.28 -44.85 -36.29
N LYS A 215 -58.14 -44.92 -34.96
CA LYS A 215 -58.87 -45.88 -34.13
C LYS A 215 -59.03 -45.33 -32.71
N ALA A 216 -60.30 -45.22 -32.33
CA ALA A 216 -60.77 -44.83 -31.02
C ALA A 216 -60.55 -45.96 -30.00
N TYR A 217 -60.40 -45.61 -28.73
CA TYR A 217 -61.24 -46.16 -27.67
C TYR A 217 -61.43 -45.11 -26.58
N VAL A 218 -62.70 -44.97 -26.20
CA VAL A 218 -63.23 -44.17 -25.10
C VAL A 218 -63.00 -44.94 -23.79
N ALA A 219 -62.57 -44.26 -22.75
CA ALA A 219 -62.94 -44.59 -21.38
C ALA A 219 -63.08 -43.28 -20.59
N GLN A 220 -64.33 -42.98 -20.26
CA GLN A 220 -64.72 -41.94 -19.33
C GLN A 220 -64.15 -42.28 -17.93
N ASN A 221 -63.71 -41.27 -17.19
CA ASN A 221 -64.38 -40.92 -15.94
C ASN A 221 -63.90 -39.57 -15.40
N LYS A 222 -64.89 -38.68 -15.35
CA LYS A 222 -65.01 -37.42 -14.63
C LYS A 222 -65.12 -37.73 -13.15
N VAL A 223 -64.41 -37.00 -12.29
CA VAL A 223 -64.99 -36.31 -11.10
C VAL A 223 -64.06 -35.14 -10.73
N GLU A 224 -64.69 -33.96 -10.67
CA GLU A 224 -64.24 -32.67 -10.15
C GLU A 224 -63.98 -32.68 -8.63
N SER A 225 -63.11 -31.80 -8.14
CA SER A 225 -63.30 -30.86 -6.99
C SER A 225 -61.90 -30.37 -6.61
N SER A 226 -61.44 -29.14 -6.91
CA SER A 226 -61.85 -27.84 -6.37
C SER A 226 -61.93 -27.82 -4.83
N SER A 227 -60.91 -27.23 -4.19
CA SER A 227 -61.06 -26.03 -3.34
C SER A 227 -59.70 -25.63 -2.74
N GLU A 228 -59.36 -24.37 -2.94
CA GLU A 228 -58.41 -23.60 -2.13
C GLU A 228 -58.95 -23.48 -0.69
N ASP A 229 -58.06 -23.41 0.30
CA ASP A 229 -58.27 -22.52 1.45
C ASP A 229 -56.95 -22.28 2.21
N GLU A 230 -56.62 -21.00 2.30
CA GLU A 230 -55.61 -20.43 3.18
C GLU A 230 -56.05 -20.58 4.64
N LYS A 231 -55.10 -20.77 5.57
CA LYS A 231 -55.23 -20.24 6.93
C LYS A 231 -53.89 -20.19 7.68
N GLN A 232 -53.46 -18.95 7.84
CA GLN A 232 -52.57 -18.44 8.88
C GLN A 232 -53.26 -18.57 10.25
N VAL A 233 -52.56 -19.09 11.26
CA VAL A 233 -52.85 -18.76 12.67
C VAL A 233 -51.60 -18.85 13.54
N HIS A 234 -51.27 -17.68 14.06
CA HIS A 234 -50.49 -17.35 15.24
C HIS A 234 -51.16 -17.89 16.53
N PHE A 235 -50.39 -17.98 17.63
CA PHE A 235 -50.72 -18.03 19.09
C PHE A 235 -49.59 -18.84 19.78
N GLN A 236 -49.01 -18.54 20.95
CA GLN A 236 -49.01 -17.44 21.92
C GLN A 236 -47.79 -17.73 22.85
N GLU A 237 -46.95 -16.74 23.18
CA GLU A 237 -46.92 -16.02 24.47
C GLU A 237 -46.25 -16.79 25.64
N THR A 238 -45.09 -16.29 26.06
CA THR A 238 -44.66 -16.29 27.46
C THR A 238 -43.94 -14.97 27.73
N ALA A 239 -44.52 -14.19 28.63
CA ALA A 239 -43.96 -12.99 29.23
C ALA A 239 -43.38 -13.33 30.61
N GLU A 240 -42.32 -12.64 31.00
CA GLU A 240 -41.89 -12.32 32.39
C GLU A 240 -40.64 -11.44 32.22
N GLU A 241 -40.79 -10.11 32.15
CA GLU A 241 -40.87 -9.13 33.25
C GLU A 241 -39.52 -8.89 33.97
N ILE A 242 -39.03 -7.66 33.76
CA ILE A 242 -37.86 -7.00 34.37
C ILE A 242 -38.27 -6.49 35.76
N PRO A 243 -37.31 -6.22 36.65
CA PRO A 243 -37.36 -4.89 37.27
C PRO A 243 -36.02 -4.16 37.26
N ASP A 244 -36.14 -2.87 36.95
CA ASP A 244 -35.14 -1.82 36.97
C ASP A 244 -34.63 -1.52 38.39
N GLN A 245 -33.40 -1.01 38.47
CA GLN A 245 -33.00 -0.07 39.53
C GLN A 245 -32.12 1.03 38.95
N GLU A 246 -32.72 2.20 38.77
CA GLU A 246 -32.06 3.50 38.91
C GLU A 246 -31.99 3.86 40.40
N VAL A 247 -30.84 4.32 40.90
CA VAL A 247 -30.80 5.36 41.95
C VAL A 247 -29.63 6.31 41.66
N GLU A 248 -29.97 7.57 41.87
CA GLU A 248 -29.40 8.82 41.42
C GLU A 248 -28.41 9.45 42.43
N THR A 249 -27.74 10.50 41.98
CA THR A 249 -27.23 11.70 42.71
C THR A 249 -25.76 11.75 43.16
N GLY A 250 -25.13 12.90 42.83
CA GLY A 250 -23.85 13.31 43.40
C GLY A 250 -23.09 14.38 42.59
N SER A 251 -23.67 15.59 42.46
CA SER A 251 -22.97 16.80 42.00
C SER A 251 -21.84 17.20 42.96
N SER A 252 -20.70 17.69 42.45
CA SER A 252 -19.94 18.80 43.07
C SER A 252 -18.79 19.31 42.18
N GLU A 253 -18.95 20.57 41.80
CA GLU A 253 -18.00 21.57 41.35
C GLU A 253 -16.88 21.83 42.39
N SER A 254 -15.64 22.13 41.96
CA SER A 254 -14.71 23.17 42.50
C SER A 254 -13.22 22.96 42.15
N GLN A 255 -12.64 24.00 41.52
CA GLN A 255 -11.34 24.65 41.78
C GLN A 255 -9.97 24.06 41.35
N LEU A 256 -9.27 24.91 40.57
CA LEU A 256 -7.82 25.10 40.45
C LEU A 256 -7.17 25.48 41.80
N PRO A 257 -5.83 25.32 41.94
CA PRO A 257 -4.99 26.52 41.85
C PRO A 257 -3.66 26.33 41.08
N GLU A 258 -3.06 27.48 40.78
CA GLU A 258 -1.71 27.70 40.25
C GLU A 258 -0.60 27.20 41.21
N ASP A 259 0.49 26.72 40.62
CA ASP A 259 1.87 27.18 40.84
C ASP A 259 2.76 26.76 39.66
#